data_AF-A0A1I4CTD3-F1
#
_entry.id   AF-A0A1I4CTD3-F1
#
_cell.length_a   1.000
_cell.length_b   1.000
_cell.length_c   1.000
_cell.angle_alpha   90.00
_cell.angle_beta   90.00
_cell.angle_gamma   90.00
#
_symmetry.space_group_name_H-M   'P 1'
#
loop_
_entity.id
_entity.type
_entity.pdbx_description
1 polymer ?
#
loop_
_entity_poly.entity_id
_entity_poly.type
_entity_poly.pdbx_seq_one_letter_code
_entity_poly.pdbx_strand_id
1 'polypeptide(L)'
;MSTLDDARAALASLNGKLEAARKKASSIDVEIVGVSFAAHCDDAGARKTLDALNAKASSASLEIRSLEAAVSEAKRRVDLATAADADAADCEKARQALALLNDFAKRGDELQRALERFVAKYNDLAGDFRQLEKLGYAPTSYPLIKVNMAAATKTALMHTDVSVAHLAPHARRDFQSVIDGWASHVRARASARLKQITSKAA
;
A
#
# COMPACT_ATOMS: atom_id res chain seq x y z
N MET A 1 -7.51 -20.06 2.13
CA MET A 1 -8.38 -19.03 2.74
C MET A 1 -7.49 -18.19 3.64
N SER A 2 -7.61 -16.85 3.60
CA SER A 2 -6.70 -15.94 4.29
C SER A 2 -6.87 -16.09 5.81
N THR A 3 -5.77 -16.09 6.56
CA THR A 3 -5.75 -16.13 8.02
C THR A 3 -6.58 -15.00 8.66
N LEU A 4 -6.77 -13.89 7.94
CA LEU A 4 -7.62 -12.76 8.34
C LEU A 4 -9.12 -13.09 8.24
N ASP A 5 -9.54 -13.81 7.19
CA ASP A 5 -10.96 -14.17 6.98
C ASP A 5 -11.42 -15.16 8.04
N ASP A 6 -10.57 -16.14 8.38
CA ASP A 6 -10.84 -17.12 9.43
C ASP A 6 -10.94 -16.43 10.80
N ALA A 7 -10.05 -15.47 11.10
CA ALA A 7 -10.08 -14.69 12.34
C ALA A 7 -11.36 -13.83 12.46
N ARG A 8 -11.80 -13.21 11.36
CA ARG A 8 -13.05 -12.45 11.30
C ARG A 8 -14.28 -13.32 11.48
N ALA A 9 -14.31 -14.49 10.84
CA ALA A 9 -15.39 -15.46 10.99
C ALA A 9 -15.52 -15.96 12.43
N ALA A 10 -14.38 -16.24 13.09
CA ALA A 10 -14.35 -16.63 14.50
C ALA A 10 -14.89 -15.52 15.41
N LEU A 11 -14.47 -14.27 15.20
CA LEU A 11 -14.97 -13.12 15.96
C LEU A 11 -16.49 -12.93 15.77
N ALA A 12 -16.99 -13.03 14.54
CA ALA A 12 -18.42 -12.94 14.25
C ALA A 12 -19.22 -14.04 14.97
N SER A 13 -18.72 -15.29 14.94
CA SER A 13 -19.33 -16.41 15.66
C SER A 13 -19.38 -16.19 17.17
N LEU A 14 -18.28 -15.71 17.77
CA LEU A 14 -18.22 -15.42 19.20
C LEU A 14 -19.16 -14.30 19.62
N ASN A 15 -19.26 -13.23 18.82
CA ASN A 15 -20.23 -12.15 19.06
C ASN A 15 -21.67 -12.68 18.99
N GLY A 16 -21.98 -13.55 18.01
CA GLY A 16 -23.30 -14.18 17.93
C GLY A 16 -23.64 -15.01 19.18
N LYS A 17 -22.68 -15.78 19.70
CA LYS A 17 -22.84 -16.53 20.95
C LYS A 17 -23.02 -15.62 22.17
N LEU A 18 -22.22 -14.55 22.27
CA LEU A 18 -22.31 -13.59 23.36
C LEU A 18 -23.67 -12.90 23.41
N GLU A 19 -24.19 -12.47 22.27
CA GLU A 19 -25.51 -11.86 22.18
C GLU A 19 -26.64 -12.85 22.52
N ALA A 20 -26.52 -14.11 22.09
CA ALA A 20 -27.45 -15.16 22.48
C ALA A 20 -27.42 -15.43 24.00
N ALA A 21 -26.24 -15.48 24.60
CA ALA A 21 -26.07 -15.68 26.05
C ALA A 21 -26.65 -14.49 26.86
N ARG A 22 -26.44 -13.26 26.40
CA ARG A 22 -27.04 -12.05 27.00
C ARG A 22 -28.56 -12.06 26.94
N LYS A 23 -29.15 -12.42 25.79
CA LYS A 23 -30.61 -12.58 25.66
C LYS A 23 -31.16 -13.64 26.62
N LYS A 24 -30.46 -14.78 26.73
CA LYS A 24 -30.83 -15.85 27.66
C LYS A 24 -30.77 -15.38 29.12
N ALA A 25 -29.71 -14.68 29.52
CA ALA A 25 -29.59 -14.11 30.87
C ALA A 25 -30.72 -13.14 31.18
N SER A 26 -31.04 -12.23 30.25
CA SER A 26 -32.16 -11.28 30.41
C SER A 26 -33.51 -11.98 30.56
N SER A 27 -33.76 -13.08 29.84
CA SER A 27 -34.99 -13.88 30.01
C SER A 27 -35.07 -14.50 31.40
N ILE A 28 -33.94 -15.03 31.92
CA ILE A 28 -33.88 -15.61 33.28
C ILE A 28 -34.17 -14.53 34.33
N ASP A 29 -33.65 -13.31 34.16
CA ASP A 29 -33.90 -12.21 35.09
C ASP A 29 -35.39 -11.82 35.15
N VAL A 30 -36.09 -11.83 34.01
CA VAL A 30 -37.55 -11.61 33.96
C VAL A 30 -38.30 -12.69 34.73
N GLU A 31 -37.92 -13.96 34.58
CA GLU A 31 -38.51 -15.07 35.32
C GLU A 31 -38.26 -14.97 36.83
N ILE A 32 -37.05 -14.56 37.24
CA ILE A 32 -36.69 -14.31 38.65
C ILE A 32 -37.63 -13.28 39.27
N VAL A 33 -37.83 -12.13 38.60
CA VAL A 33 -38.73 -11.07 39.08
C VAL A 33 -40.16 -11.59 39.26
N GLY A 34 -40.65 -12.41 38.32
CA GLY A 34 -42.00 -12.96 38.36
C GLY A 34 -42.27 -13.90 39.55
N VAL A 35 -41.27 -14.69 39.98
CA VAL A 35 -41.44 -15.66 41.09
C VAL A 35 -40.99 -15.11 42.45
N SER A 36 -40.22 -14.02 42.47
CA SER A 36 -39.56 -13.49 43.67
C SER A 36 -40.54 -13.16 44.80
N PHE A 37 -41.68 -12.52 44.49
CA PHE A 37 -42.65 -12.16 45.53
C PHE A 37 -43.22 -13.40 46.23
N ALA A 38 -43.72 -14.38 45.48
CA ALA A 38 -44.28 -15.61 46.03
C ALA A 38 -43.25 -16.41 46.85
N ALA A 39 -42.00 -16.46 46.37
CA ALA A 39 -40.90 -17.11 47.09
C ALA A 39 -40.57 -16.47 48.46
N HIS A 40 -40.96 -15.21 48.66
CA HIS A 40 -40.81 -14.47 49.92
C HIS A 40 -42.09 -14.46 50.78
N CYS A 41 -43.20 -15.01 50.27
CA CYS A 41 -44.47 -15.16 50.99
C CYS A 41 -44.70 -16.62 51.44
N ASP A 42 -43.63 -17.34 51.80
CA ASP A 42 -43.64 -18.71 52.32
C ASP A 42 -44.18 -19.81 51.37
N ASP A 43 -44.27 -19.54 50.05
CA ASP A 43 -44.52 -20.59 49.06
C ASP A 43 -43.24 -21.40 48.79
N ALA A 44 -43.18 -22.62 49.32
CA ALA A 44 -42.04 -23.52 49.18
C ALA A 44 -41.72 -23.91 47.72
N GLY A 45 -42.73 -23.99 46.84
CA GLY A 45 -42.54 -24.29 45.43
C GLY A 45 -41.93 -23.12 44.67
N ALA A 46 -42.40 -21.90 44.96
CA ALA A 46 -41.84 -20.66 44.43
C ALA A 46 -40.39 -20.49 44.88
N ARG A 47 -40.07 -20.80 46.15
CA ARG A 47 -38.70 -20.75 46.67
C ARG A 47 -37.74 -21.68 45.92
N LYS A 48 -38.13 -22.94 45.72
CA LYS A 48 -37.33 -23.91 44.96
C LYS A 48 -37.09 -23.45 43.51
N THR A 49 -38.10 -22.83 42.89
CA THR A 49 -38.01 -22.29 41.53
C THR A 49 -37.02 -21.12 41.47
N LEU A 50 -37.11 -20.19 42.42
CA LEU A 50 -36.20 -19.06 42.53
C LEU A 50 -34.74 -19.52 42.70
N ASP A 51 -34.48 -20.49 43.59
CA ASP A 51 -33.13 -21.02 43.79
C ASP A 51 -32.57 -21.67 42.51
N ALA A 52 -33.39 -22.40 41.75
CA ALA A 52 -33.00 -22.97 40.46
C ALA A 52 -32.72 -21.90 39.39
N LEU A 53 -33.52 -20.84 39.33
CA LEU A 53 -33.30 -19.71 38.42
C LEU A 53 -32.01 -18.95 38.77
N ASN A 54 -31.74 -18.72 40.06
CA ASN A 54 -30.49 -18.10 40.53
C ASN A 54 -29.25 -18.93 40.13
N ALA A 55 -29.34 -20.26 40.23
CA ALA A 55 -28.27 -21.14 39.76
C ALA A 55 -28.05 -21.01 38.24
N LYS A 56 -29.12 -20.96 37.44
CA LYS A 56 -29.03 -20.70 35.99
C LYS A 56 -28.47 -19.31 35.67
N ALA A 57 -28.87 -18.28 36.40
CA ALA A 57 -28.36 -16.91 36.25
C ALA A 57 -26.86 -16.83 36.53
N SER A 58 -26.39 -17.49 37.60
CA SER A 58 -24.97 -17.61 37.92
C SER A 58 -24.19 -18.29 36.79
N SER A 59 -24.70 -19.41 36.26
CA SER A 59 -24.09 -20.10 35.13
C SER A 59 -24.05 -19.24 33.86
N ALA A 60 -25.14 -18.52 33.55
CA ALA A 60 -25.19 -17.60 32.41
C ALA A 60 -24.20 -16.43 32.57
N SER A 61 -24.03 -15.91 33.78
CA SER A 61 -23.05 -14.86 34.08
C SER A 61 -21.61 -15.32 33.86
N LEU A 62 -21.29 -16.57 34.21
CA LEU A 62 -19.97 -17.17 33.93
C LEU A 62 -19.76 -17.40 32.43
N GLU A 63 -20.79 -17.87 31.72
CA GLU A 63 -20.76 -18.05 30.27
C GLU A 63 -20.50 -16.72 29.54
N ILE A 64 -21.22 -15.65 29.92
CA ILE A 64 -21.03 -14.29 29.37
C ILE A 64 -19.59 -13.82 29.60
N ARG A 65 -19.07 -13.91 30.84
CA ARG A 65 -17.69 -13.50 31.15
C ARG A 65 -16.65 -14.26 30.33
N SER A 66 -16.84 -15.57 30.15
CA SER A 66 -15.98 -16.41 29.32
C SER A 66 -16.03 -16.00 27.85
N LEU A 67 -17.22 -15.75 27.31
CA LEU A 67 -17.41 -15.29 25.93
C LEU A 67 -16.83 -13.88 25.71
N GLU A 68 -16.94 -12.97 26.67
CA GLU A 68 -16.33 -11.64 26.60
C GLU A 68 -14.80 -11.72 26.54
N ALA A 69 -14.19 -12.58 27.36
CA ALA A 69 -12.75 -12.83 27.30
C ALA A 69 -12.34 -13.42 25.93
N ALA A 70 -13.11 -14.38 25.41
CA ALA A 70 -12.87 -14.96 24.09
C ALA A 70 -13.02 -13.94 22.95
N VAL A 71 -14.03 -13.06 23.01
CA VAL A 71 -14.21 -11.96 22.04
C VAL A 71 -13.05 -10.98 22.10
N SER A 72 -12.57 -10.62 23.29
CA SER A 72 -11.42 -9.74 23.46
C SER A 72 -10.16 -10.31 22.79
N GLU A 73 -9.87 -11.58 23.05
CA GLU A 73 -8.74 -12.27 22.41
C GLU A 73 -8.94 -12.42 20.89
N ALA A 74 -10.15 -12.70 20.42
CA ALA A 74 -10.45 -12.79 18.99
C ALA A 74 -10.24 -11.44 18.28
N LYS A 75 -10.62 -10.32 18.90
CA LYS A 75 -10.31 -8.97 18.37
C LYS A 75 -8.80 -8.76 18.24
N ARG A 76 -8.04 -9.07 19.30
CA ARG A 76 -6.58 -8.99 19.27
C ARG A 76 -5.97 -9.80 18.12
N ARG A 77 -6.49 -11.01 17.86
CA ARG A 77 -6.04 -11.85 16.74
C ARG A 77 -6.39 -11.26 15.37
N VAL A 78 -7.57 -10.65 15.22
CA VAL A 78 -7.94 -9.94 13.97
C VAL A 78 -7.02 -8.76 13.73
N ASP A 79 -6.70 -7.98 14.75
CA ASP A 79 -5.79 -6.83 14.64
C ASP A 79 -4.38 -7.28 14.22
N LEU A 80 -3.87 -8.35 14.83
CA LEU A 80 -2.59 -8.95 14.45
C LEU A 80 -2.59 -9.50 13.01
N ALA A 81 -3.63 -10.21 12.61
CA ALA A 81 -3.76 -10.73 11.25
C ALA A 81 -3.85 -9.59 10.22
N THR A 82 -4.56 -8.51 10.56
CA THR A 82 -4.67 -7.31 9.70
C THR A 82 -3.32 -6.62 9.53
N ALA A 83 -2.56 -6.46 10.63
CA ALA A 83 -1.23 -5.88 10.57
C ALA A 83 -0.26 -6.75 9.75
N ALA A 84 -0.33 -8.07 9.89
CA ALA A 84 0.49 -9.01 9.13
C ALA A 84 0.17 -8.96 7.62
N ASP A 85 -1.11 -8.90 7.25
CA ASP A 85 -1.54 -8.78 5.85
C ASP A 85 -1.08 -7.46 5.22
N ALA A 86 -1.19 -6.35 5.96
CA ALA A 86 -0.69 -5.04 5.53
C ALA A 86 0.85 -5.04 5.34
N ASP A 87 1.60 -5.61 6.28
CA ASP A 87 3.05 -5.73 6.17
C ASP A 87 3.43 -6.66 4.99
N ALA A 88 2.68 -7.74 4.72
CA ALA A 88 2.89 -8.61 3.56
C ALA A 88 2.66 -7.87 2.22
N ALA A 89 1.56 -7.11 2.13
CA ALA A 89 1.25 -6.31 0.95
C ALA A 89 2.31 -5.22 0.70
N ASP A 90 2.81 -4.58 1.75
CA ASP A 90 3.86 -3.57 1.65
C ASP A 90 5.22 -4.18 1.26
N CYS A 91 5.54 -5.36 1.76
CA CYS A 91 6.69 -6.14 1.29
C CYS A 91 6.61 -6.39 -0.21
N GLU A 92 5.44 -6.82 -0.70
CA GLU A 92 5.25 -7.10 -2.12
C GLU A 92 5.40 -5.85 -2.99
N LYS A 93 4.78 -4.73 -2.57
CA LYS A 93 4.98 -3.43 -3.24
C LYS A 93 6.45 -3.01 -3.27
N ALA A 94 7.18 -3.22 -2.17
CA ALA A 94 8.61 -2.90 -2.11
C ALA A 94 9.44 -3.75 -3.08
N ARG A 95 9.14 -5.05 -3.20
CA ARG A 95 9.80 -5.94 -4.19
C ARG A 95 9.49 -5.51 -5.61
N GLN A 96 8.23 -5.24 -5.93
CA GLN A 96 7.81 -4.75 -7.25
C GLN A 96 8.48 -3.43 -7.61
N ALA A 97 8.57 -2.50 -6.66
CA ALA A 97 9.29 -1.24 -6.85
C ALA A 97 10.78 -1.46 -7.17
N LEU A 98 11.45 -2.37 -6.45
CA LEU A 98 12.85 -2.70 -6.72
C LEU A 98 13.05 -3.39 -8.08
N ALA A 99 12.13 -4.27 -8.48
CA ALA A 99 12.17 -4.91 -9.79
C ALA A 99 12.01 -3.89 -10.93
N LEU A 100 10.99 -3.04 -10.84
CA LEU A 100 10.73 -1.98 -11.83
C LEU A 100 11.88 -0.98 -11.91
N LEU A 101 12.57 -0.74 -10.79
CA LEU A 101 13.66 0.22 -10.73
C LEU A 101 14.85 -0.15 -11.61
N ASN A 102 15.13 -1.45 -11.78
CA ASN A 102 16.22 -1.90 -12.65
C ASN A 102 15.93 -1.57 -14.12
N ASP A 103 14.70 -1.84 -14.58
CA ASP A 103 14.27 -1.50 -15.92
C ASP A 103 14.21 0.02 -16.13
N PHE A 104 13.75 0.75 -15.10
CA PHE A 104 13.71 2.21 -15.11
C PHE A 104 15.11 2.83 -15.29
N ALA A 105 16.09 2.37 -14.50
CA ALA A 105 17.47 2.82 -14.61
C ALA A 105 18.09 2.49 -15.99
N LYS A 106 17.84 1.27 -16.48
CA LYS A 106 18.29 0.84 -17.81
C LYS A 106 17.75 1.72 -18.93
N ARG A 107 16.44 2.01 -18.92
CA ARG A 107 15.82 2.91 -19.92
C ARG A 107 16.40 4.33 -19.83
N GLY A 108 16.78 4.77 -18.63
CA GLY A 108 17.49 6.02 -18.44
C GLY A 108 18.84 6.10 -19.13
N ASP A 109 19.67 5.06 -18.98
CA ASP A 109 20.95 4.94 -19.69
C ASP A 109 20.74 4.87 -21.21
N GLU A 110 19.75 4.10 -21.68
CA GLU A 110 19.40 4.02 -23.10
C GLU A 110 19.02 5.38 -23.69
N LEU A 111 18.21 6.17 -22.96
CA LEU A 111 17.85 7.55 -23.34
C LEU A 111 19.08 8.46 -23.38
N GLN A 112 19.94 8.40 -22.38
CA GLN A 112 21.17 9.20 -22.33
C GLN A 112 22.07 8.91 -23.54
N ARG A 113 22.33 7.63 -23.82
CA ARG A 113 23.14 7.21 -24.99
C ARG A 113 22.49 7.62 -26.32
N ALA A 114 21.17 7.56 -26.42
CA ALA A 114 20.46 8.01 -27.62
C ALA A 114 20.63 9.51 -27.83
N LEU A 115 20.53 10.31 -26.77
CA LEU A 115 20.76 11.75 -26.83
C LEU A 115 22.22 12.09 -27.22
N GLU A 116 23.20 11.42 -26.63
CA GLU A 116 24.62 11.60 -26.97
C GLU A 116 24.90 11.29 -28.45
N ARG A 117 24.35 10.16 -28.95
CA ARG A 117 24.45 9.80 -30.38
C ARG A 117 23.80 10.85 -31.27
N PHE A 118 22.63 11.36 -30.89
CA PHE A 118 21.95 12.43 -31.63
C PHE A 118 22.81 13.70 -31.69
N VAL A 119 23.36 14.15 -30.56
CA VAL A 119 24.23 15.34 -30.48
C VAL A 119 25.50 15.14 -31.31
N ALA A 120 26.14 13.98 -31.23
CA ALA A 120 27.32 13.66 -32.04
C ALA A 120 27.00 13.75 -33.54
N LYS A 121 25.91 13.12 -33.99
CA LYS A 121 25.50 13.16 -35.41
C LYS A 121 25.10 14.54 -35.89
N TYR A 122 24.49 15.35 -35.04
CA TYR A 122 24.20 16.73 -35.36
C TYR A 122 25.49 17.56 -35.55
N ASN A 123 26.51 17.33 -34.72
CA ASN A 123 27.81 17.99 -34.87
C ASN A 123 28.56 17.53 -36.13
N ASP A 124 28.52 16.24 -36.46
CA ASP A 124 29.06 15.69 -37.71
C ASP A 124 28.41 16.39 -38.92
N LEU A 125 27.08 16.46 -38.94
CA LEU A 125 26.31 17.13 -39.99
C LEU A 125 26.68 18.62 -40.14
N ALA A 126 26.90 19.32 -39.02
CA ALA A 126 27.38 20.70 -39.04
C ALA A 126 28.81 20.81 -39.61
N GLY A 127 29.65 19.80 -39.37
CA GLY A 127 30.97 19.66 -39.99
C GLY A 127 30.88 19.47 -41.50
N ASP A 128 30.06 18.53 -41.96
CA ASP A 128 29.81 18.25 -43.38
C ASP A 128 29.30 19.49 -44.11
N PHE A 129 28.36 20.24 -43.49
CA PHE A 129 27.87 21.49 -44.06
C PHE A 129 28.99 22.51 -44.29
N ARG A 130 29.90 22.70 -43.32
CA ARG A 130 31.04 23.61 -43.49
C ARG A 130 31.99 23.14 -44.58
N GLN A 131 32.12 21.84 -44.79
CA GLN A 131 32.91 21.30 -45.90
C GLN A 131 32.24 21.61 -47.25
N LEU A 132 30.92 21.40 -47.37
CA LEU A 132 30.16 21.77 -48.57
C LEU A 132 30.24 23.27 -48.87
N GLU A 133 30.18 24.11 -47.85
CA GLU A 133 30.33 25.56 -47.97
C GLU A 133 31.71 25.94 -48.52
N LYS A 134 32.80 25.34 -48.00
CA LYS A 134 34.16 25.55 -48.52
C LYS A 134 34.32 25.11 -49.98
N LEU A 135 33.59 24.09 -50.41
CA LEU A 135 33.60 23.59 -51.78
C LEU A 135 32.70 24.42 -52.72
N GLY A 136 31.95 25.39 -52.21
CA GLY A 136 31.00 26.19 -53.00
C GLY A 136 29.69 25.48 -53.34
N TYR A 137 29.39 24.36 -52.68
CA TYR A 137 28.19 23.55 -52.90
C TYR A 137 27.28 23.50 -51.66
N ALA A 138 27.33 24.51 -50.79
CA ALA A 138 26.41 24.59 -49.67
C ALA A 138 24.96 24.72 -50.18
N PRO A 139 24.03 23.82 -49.77
CA PRO A 139 22.67 23.81 -50.30
C PRO A 139 21.85 25.03 -49.85
N THR A 140 22.24 25.67 -48.74
CA THR A 140 21.61 26.86 -48.16
C THR A 140 22.52 27.48 -47.10
N SER A 141 22.04 28.43 -46.30
CA SER A 141 22.78 29.03 -45.19
C SER A 141 22.69 28.21 -43.89
N TYR A 142 23.78 28.20 -43.12
CA TYR A 142 23.81 27.52 -41.81
C TYR A 142 22.73 27.98 -40.82
N PRO A 143 22.38 29.28 -40.72
CA PRO A 143 21.28 29.72 -39.87
C PRO A 143 19.94 29.06 -40.21
N LEU A 144 19.62 28.88 -41.49
CA LEU A 144 18.38 28.24 -41.92
C LEU A 144 18.36 26.76 -41.53
N ILE A 145 19.48 26.04 -41.71
CA ILE A 145 19.62 24.64 -41.26
C ILE A 145 19.38 24.54 -39.76
N LYS A 146 20.01 25.41 -38.96
CA LYS A 146 19.85 25.42 -37.50
C LYS A 146 18.38 25.59 -37.10
N VAL A 147 17.65 26.51 -37.73
CA VAL A 147 16.22 26.74 -37.46
C VAL A 147 15.38 25.51 -37.83
N ASN A 148 15.61 24.93 -39.01
CA ASN A 148 14.87 23.76 -39.48
C ASN A 148 15.14 22.51 -38.62
N MET A 149 16.38 22.28 -38.22
CA MET A 149 16.74 21.16 -37.33
C MET A 149 16.15 21.34 -35.92
N ALA A 150 16.13 22.57 -35.41
CA ALA A 150 15.44 22.88 -34.16
C ALA A 150 13.92 22.64 -34.27
N ALA A 151 13.29 23.03 -35.39
CA ALA A 151 11.88 22.76 -35.64
C ALA A 151 11.59 21.25 -35.72
N ALA A 152 12.40 20.49 -36.48
CA ALA A 152 12.28 19.04 -36.59
C ALA A 152 12.42 18.34 -35.23
N THR A 153 13.37 18.79 -34.40
CA THR A 153 13.55 18.26 -33.03
C THR A 153 12.33 18.56 -32.16
N LYS A 154 11.79 19.78 -32.22
CA LYS A 154 10.56 20.15 -31.50
C LYS A 154 9.38 19.29 -31.96
N THR A 155 9.19 19.12 -33.27
CA THR A 155 8.13 18.27 -33.83
C THR A 155 8.23 16.83 -33.33
N ALA A 156 9.44 16.25 -33.29
CA ALA A 156 9.65 14.91 -32.76
C ALA A 156 9.26 14.79 -31.27
N LEU A 157 9.41 15.86 -30.49
CA LEU A 157 9.10 15.90 -29.07
C LEU A 157 7.65 16.31 -28.74
N MET A 158 6.85 16.78 -29.72
CA MET A 158 5.49 17.29 -29.49
C MET A 158 4.53 16.27 -28.85
N HIS A 159 4.81 14.97 -28.98
CA HIS A 159 4.00 13.90 -28.40
C HIS A 159 4.53 13.41 -27.03
N THR A 160 5.43 14.20 -26.43
CA THR A 160 6.04 13.92 -25.13
C THR A 160 5.88 15.12 -24.20
N ASP A 161 6.05 14.91 -22.90
CA ASP A 161 6.08 16.00 -21.92
C ASP A 161 7.45 16.73 -21.87
N VAL A 162 8.39 16.37 -22.76
CA VAL A 162 9.74 16.94 -22.78
C VAL A 162 9.72 18.28 -23.52
N SER A 163 10.19 19.33 -22.84
CA SER A 163 10.39 20.65 -23.45
C SER A 163 11.88 20.98 -23.59
N VAL A 164 12.23 21.61 -24.71
CA VAL A 164 13.60 22.06 -24.98
C VAL A 164 13.69 23.55 -24.66
N ALA A 165 14.37 23.88 -23.57
CA ALA A 165 14.64 25.25 -23.12
C ALA A 165 16.15 25.50 -22.98
N HIS A 166 16.55 26.77 -23.06
CA HIS A 166 17.92 27.14 -22.73
C HIS A 166 18.13 27.10 -21.22
N LEU A 167 19.09 26.30 -20.75
CA LEU A 167 19.37 26.10 -19.33
C LEU A 167 20.67 26.77 -18.92
N ALA A 168 20.62 27.51 -17.80
CA ALA A 168 21.80 28.01 -17.12
C ALA A 168 22.72 26.85 -16.69
N PRO A 169 24.05 27.03 -16.60
CA PRO A 169 24.98 25.94 -16.33
C PRO A 169 24.63 25.06 -15.11
N HIS A 170 24.19 25.65 -14.00
CA HIS A 170 23.83 24.94 -12.77
C HIS A 170 22.52 24.13 -12.87
N ALA A 171 21.67 24.43 -13.86
CA ALA A 171 20.40 23.74 -14.09
C ALA A 171 20.52 22.57 -15.08
N ARG A 172 21.69 22.42 -15.73
CA ARG A 172 21.93 21.34 -16.69
C ARG A 172 22.09 20.02 -15.94
N ARG A 173 21.33 19.02 -16.35
CA ARG A 173 21.46 17.63 -15.89
C ARG A 173 21.32 16.69 -17.08
N ASP A 174 22.03 15.58 -17.02
CA ASP A 174 21.84 14.46 -17.93
C ASP A 174 20.74 13.52 -17.42
N PHE A 175 20.21 12.65 -18.28
CA PHE A 175 19.14 11.72 -17.88
C PHE A 175 19.61 10.75 -16.81
N GLN A 176 20.86 10.31 -16.91
CA GLN A 176 21.46 9.33 -16.02
C GLN A 176 21.49 9.83 -14.57
N SER A 177 22.03 11.01 -14.31
CA SER A 177 22.15 11.60 -12.98
C SER A 177 20.79 11.85 -12.32
N VAL A 178 19.78 12.25 -13.09
CA VAL A 178 18.41 12.43 -12.58
C VAL A 178 17.81 11.09 -12.18
N ILE A 179 17.92 10.09 -13.05
CA ILE A 179 17.36 8.76 -12.85
C ILE A 179 18.07 8.01 -11.73
N ASP A 180 19.40 8.12 -11.63
CA ASP A 180 20.20 7.54 -10.53
C ASP A 180 19.81 8.14 -9.18
N GLY A 181 19.59 9.46 -9.13
CA GLY A 181 19.10 10.14 -7.92
C GLY A 181 17.74 9.60 -7.47
N TRP A 182 16.79 9.47 -8.39
CA TRP A 182 15.46 8.89 -8.09
C TRP A 182 15.56 7.41 -7.70
N ALA A 183 16.39 6.64 -8.41
CA ALA A 183 16.60 5.23 -8.15
C ALA A 183 17.19 4.99 -6.77
N SER A 184 18.19 5.79 -6.37
CA SER A 184 18.77 5.74 -5.04
C SER A 184 17.71 5.95 -3.94
N HIS A 185 16.86 6.96 -4.08
CA HIS A 185 15.79 7.24 -3.12
C HIS A 185 14.73 6.13 -3.05
N VAL A 186 14.31 5.57 -4.19
CA VAL A 186 13.35 4.46 -4.21
C VAL A 186 13.97 3.21 -3.58
N ARG A 187 15.21 2.87 -3.95
CA ARG A 187 15.95 1.73 -3.40
C ARG A 187 16.11 1.84 -1.89
N ALA A 188 16.49 3.01 -1.38
CA ALA A 188 16.64 3.25 0.05
C ALA A 188 15.31 3.01 0.80
N ARG A 189 14.20 3.60 0.31
CA ARG A 189 12.87 3.45 0.92
C ARG A 189 12.36 2.01 0.89
N ALA A 190 12.44 1.35 -0.27
CA ALA A 190 11.99 -0.02 -0.43
C ALA A 190 12.82 -1.00 0.43
N SER A 191 14.15 -0.83 0.46
CA SER A 191 15.04 -1.67 1.27
C SER A 191 14.83 -1.46 2.77
N ALA A 192 14.62 -0.21 3.20
CA ALA A 192 14.29 0.09 4.59
C ALA A 192 12.97 -0.57 5.02
N ARG A 193 11.95 -0.55 4.15
CA ARG A 193 10.67 -1.20 4.42
C ARG A 193 10.81 -2.72 4.55
N LEU A 194 11.54 -3.36 3.64
CA LEU A 194 11.83 -4.79 3.71
C LEU A 194 12.60 -5.14 4.99
N LYS A 195 13.62 -4.35 5.36
CA LYS A 195 14.39 -4.57 6.59
C LYS A 195 13.52 -4.46 7.84
N GLN A 196 12.65 -3.44 7.92
CA GLN A 196 11.75 -3.24 9.05
C GLN A 196 10.81 -4.42 9.25
N ILE A 197 10.25 -4.96 8.16
CA ILE A 197 9.31 -6.08 8.22
C ILE A 197 10.04 -7.37 8.60
N THR A 198 11.22 -7.64 8.02
CA THR A 198 12.05 -8.78 8.41
C THR A 198 12.46 -8.72 9.89
N SER A 199 12.79 -7.53 10.41
CA SER A 199 13.14 -7.37 11.83
C SER A 199 11.96 -7.54 12.80
N LYS A 200 10.72 -7.33 12.34
CA LYS A 200 9.52 -7.61 13.15
C LYS A 200 9.17 -9.10 13.17
N ALA A 201 9.61 -9.85 12.15
CA ALA A 201 9.32 -11.27 12.01
C ALA A 201 10.35 -12.18 12.71
N ALA A 202 11.54 -11.65 13.02
CA ALA A 202 12.60 -12.31 13.77
C ALA A 202 12.42 -12.15 15.28
#